data_AF-A0A358APP7-F1
#
_entry.id   AF-A0A358APP7-F1
#
_cell.length_a   1.000
_cell.length_b   1.000
_cell.length_c   1.000
_cell.angle_alpha   90.00
_cell.angle_beta   90.00
_cell.angle_gamma   90.00
#
_symmetry.space_group_name_H-M   'P 1'
#
loop_
_entity.id
_entity.type
_entity.pdbx_description
1 polymer ?
#
loop_
_entity_poly.entity_id
_entity_poly.type
_entity_poly.pdbx_seq_one_letter_code
_entity_poly.pdbx_strand_id
1 'polypeptide(L)'
;MKYTEKYHLRMPEDHEAVEVDDINANAAAVDAEMKRQDAAFLSHKSAAVLDHPDGSVTAAKLKDDAVTDQKIGNRTFGGITGKLQALLSAIQAALDKKENTSGKGAAGGYAGLDTSAKIPLNQLPDVILGQMVHAGDVAIGASAVATLTTSGKTILGITSNTITLTNNTAVTTGYRANQGNYFLVTAAGTFAGIALHVGDWLIANETGWGKLDNTDEVTGVKGDAESTYRTGNVNITKANVGLGNVTNDAQVKRSEVKQAAGTSTTDVMSQKAVTDAIAVAGGGDMSKATYDPNNNGKIANAQLENMTANTIKGRAASAGAPEDLTAARALAIVESGVEIVSNANGTAWKYPSGVMVCRKTVAVTATVSSAAVIGGMYQGVSSAMGGWAAMFVSAPTITGLIYTNTNDFRIVKEEAYSPSASAAGYLRIVAMVAGTANGTVTITAEGRWK
;
A
#
# COMPACT_ATOMS: atom_id res chain seq x y z
N MET A 1 24.60 -139.73 -96.37
CA MET A 1 24.32 -139.17 -95.03
C MET A 1 24.05 -137.66 -95.09
N LYS A 2 22.83 -137.23 -94.74
CA LYS A 2 22.46 -135.82 -94.54
C LYS A 2 22.65 -135.47 -93.05
N TYR A 3 23.10 -134.24 -92.74
CA TYR A 3 23.26 -133.74 -91.37
C TYR A 3 22.47 -132.45 -91.16
N THR A 4 22.14 -132.12 -89.90
CA THR A 4 21.53 -130.82 -89.55
C THR A 4 22.56 -129.68 -89.55
N GLU A 5 22.20 -128.49 -90.03
CA GLU A 5 23.15 -127.36 -90.22
C GLU A 5 23.68 -126.77 -88.90
N LYS A 6 22.86 -126.73 -87.86
CA LYS A 6 23.21 -126.05 -86.59
C LYS A 6 23.91 -126.95 -85.58
N TYR A 7 23.60 -128.25 -85.61
CA TYR A 7 24.05 -129.21 -84.60
C TYR A 7 24.74 -130.45 -85.18
N HIS A 8 24.92 -130.51 -86.52
CA HIS A 8 25.62 -131.58 -87.22
C HIS A 8 25.17 -133.00 -86.83
N LEU A 9 23.86 -133.20 -86.63
CA LEU A 9 23.27 -134.51 -86.30
C LEU A 9 22.94 -135.28 -87.58
N ARG A 10 23.28 -136.58 -87.65
CA ARG A 10 22.93 -137.50 -88.75
C ARG A 10 21.42 -137.68 -88.87
N MET A 11 20.94 -137.63 -90.11
CA MET A 11 19.55 -137.88 -90.48
C MET A 11 19.43 -139.24 -91.18
N PRO A 12 18.32 -139.99 -91.00
CA PRO A 12 18.11 -141.27 -91.67
C PRO A 12 18.13 -141.12 -93.19
N GLU A 13 18.63 -142.14 -93.90
CA GLU A 13 18.59 -142.19 -95.36
C GLU A 13 17.20 -142.64 -95.86
N ASP A 14 16.78 -142.12 -97.02
CA ASP A 14 15.40 -142.19 -97.52
C ASP A 14 14.92 -143.65 -97.69
N HIS A 15 14.08 -144.12 -96.77
CA HIS A 15 13.38 -145.43 -96.70
C HIS A 15 14.00 -146.57 -95.86
N GLU A 16 14.94 -146.29 -94.96
CA GLU A 16 15.33 -147.25 -93.91
C GLU A 16 14.97 -146.75 -92.50
N ALA A 17 14.64 -147.68 -91.61
CA ALA A 17 14.43 -147.37 -90.20
C ALA A 17 15.72 -146.82 -89.60
N VAL A 18 15.61 -145.89 -88.65
CA VAL A 18 16.77 -145.25 -88.00
C VAL A 18 17.75 -146.31 -87.50
N GLU A 19 18.96 -146.34 -88.07
CA GLU A 19 20.00 -147.27 -87.63
C GLU A 19 20.52 -146.86 -86.25
N VAL A 20 20.83 -147.86 -85.42
CA VAL A 20 21.36 -147.65 -84.06
C VAL A 20 22.65 -146.84 -84.08
N ASP A 21 23.45 -146.97 -85.14
CA ASP A 21 24.72 -146.24 -85.30
C ASP A 21 24.52 -144.73 -85.46
N ASP A 22 23.44 -144.29 -86.12
CA ASP A 22 23.11 -142.87 -86.26
C ASP A 22 22.63 -142.26 -84.94
N ILE A 23 21.85 -143.03 -84.16
CA ILE A 23 21.44 -142.63 -82.81
C ILE A 23 22.67 -142.47 -81.91
N ASN A 24 23.60 -143.43 -81.97
CA ASN A 24 24.83 -143.39 -81.18
C ASN A 24 25.72 -142.20 -81.58
N ALA A 25 25.86 -141.92 -82.88
CA ALA A 25 26.60 -140.76 -83.37
C ALA A 25 25.97 -139.43 -82.92
N ASN A 26 24.65 -139.32 -82.98
CA ASN A 26 23.92 -138.13 -82.52
C ASN A 26 24.01 -137.94 -81.01
N ALA A 27 23.90 -139.02 -80.23
CA ALA A 27 24.08 -138.98 -78.78
C ALA A 27 25.47 -138.49 -78.40
N ALA A 28 26.52 -138.93 -79.11
CA ALA A 28 27.89 -138.46 -78.89
C ALA A 28 28.07 -136.97 -79.24
N ALA A 29 27.44 -136.49 -80.31
CA ALA A 29 27.49 -135.08 -80.70
C ALA A 29 26.78 -134.17 -79.67
N VAL A 30 25.63 -134.60 -79.14
CA VAL A 30 24.90 -133.88 -78.09
C VAL A 30 25.71 -133.83 -76.80
N ASP A 31 26.33 -134.94 -76.37
CA ASP A 31 27.19 -134.97 -75.18
C ASP A 31 28.40 -134.02 -75.31
N ALA A 32 28.99 -133.92 -76.50
CA ALA A 32 30.09 -132.98 -76.76
C ALA A 32 29.64 -131.50 -76.70
N GLU A 33 28.45 -131.17 -77.21
CA GLU A 33 27.88 -129.83 -77.10
C GLU A 33 27.55 -129.45 -75.65
N MET A 34 26.93 -130.36 -74.89
CA MET A 34 26.65 -130.16 -73.47
C MET A 34 27.93 -129.86 -72.68
N LYS A 35 28.99 -130.64 -72.91
CA LYS A 35 30.30 -130.39 -72.29
C LYS A 35 30.89 -129.01 -72.64
N ARG A 36 30.68 -128.51 -73.86
CA ARG A 36 31.11 -127.14 -74.24
C ARG A 36 30.32 -126.06 -73.51
N GLN A 37 29.00 -126.22 -73.36
CA GLN A 37 28.16 -125.24 -72.66
C GLN A 37 28.45 -125.22 -71.15
N ASP A 38 28.65 -126.39 -70.54
CA ASP A 38 29.06 -126.50 -69.14
C ASP A 38 30.41 -125.81 -68.89
N ALA A 39 31.37 -125.96 -69.81
CA ALA A 39 32.66 -125.27 -69.71
C ALA A 39 32.49 -123.74 -69.79
N ALA A 40 31.66 -123.22 -70.69
CA ALA A 40 31.38 -121.78 -70.80
C ALA A 40 30.68 -121.23 -69.54
N PHE A 41 29.69 -121.95 -69.01
CA PHE A 41 29.00 -121.58 -67.78
C PHE A 41 29.95 -121.58 -66.58
N LEU A 42 30.83 -122.58 -66.48
CA LEU A 42 31.80 -122.67 -65.40
C LEU A 42 32.84 -121.53 -65.48
N SER A 43 33.25 -121.14 -66.67
CA SER A 43 34.12 -119.96 -66.88
C SER A 43 33.44 -118.67 -66.41
N HIS A 44 32.15 -118.49 -66.66
CA HIS A 44 31.40 -117.32 -66.18
C HIS A 44 31.21 -117.33 -64.67
N LYS A 45 30.91 -118.51 -64.09
CA LYS A 45 30.73 -118.70 -62.65
C LYS A 45 32.03 -118.50 -61.85
N SER A 46 33.18 -118.82 -62.44
CA SER A 46 34.49 -118.75 -61.78
C SER A 46 35.26 -117.46 -62.07
N ALA A 47 34.70 -116.55 -62.88
CA ALA A 47 35.31 -115.26 -63.13
C ALA A 47 35.42 -114.43 -61.83
N ALA A 48 36.63 -113.95 -61.52
CA ALA A 48 36.92 -113.23 -60.28
C ALA A 48 36.39 -111.78 -60.26
N VAL A 49 35.86 -111.29 -61.38
CA VAL A 49 35.31 -109.92 -61.50
C VAL A 49 33.94 -110.01 -62.18
N LEU A 50 32.98 -109.25 -61.66
CA LEU A 50 31.62 -109.07 -62.22
C LEU A 50 31.62 -108.30 -63.55
N ASP A 51 32.78 -108.16 -64.21
CA ASP A 51 32.90 -107.42 -65.45
C ASP A 51 32.21 -108.22 -66.56
N HIS A 52 31.19 -107.60 -67.11
CA HIS A 52 30.51 -108.11 -68.29
C HIS A 52 31.46 -108.02 -69.52
N PRO A 53 31.54 -109.04 -70.40
CA PRO A 53 32.48 -109.06 -71.53
C PRO A 53 32.42 -107.86 -72.51
N ASP A 54 31.29 -107.15 -72.63
CA ASP A 54 31.12 -105.92 -73.44
C ASP A 54 31.48 -104.60 -72.73
N GLY A 55 31.81 -104.59 -71.43
CA GLY A 55 32.17 -103.37 -70.70
C GLY A 55 31.03 -102.42 -70.28
N SER A 56 29.76 -102.85 -70.35
CA SER A 56 28.60 -102.10 -69.85
C SER A 56 28.69 -101.83 -68.34
N VAL A 57 29.11 -102.82 -67.56
CA VAL A 57 29.42 -102.69 -66.13
C VAL A 57 30.90 -102.99 -65.92
N THR A 58 31.65 -102.00 -65.46
CA THR A 58 33.05 -102.17 -65.08
C THR A 58 33.25 -101.81 -63.61
N ALA A 59 34.23 -102.43 -62.97
CA ALA A 59 34.66 -102.06 -61.61
C ALA A 59 34.98 -100.55 -61.45
N ALA A 60 35.34 -99.85 -62.55
CA ALA A 60 35.56 -98.40 -62.54
C ALA A 60 34.25 -97.59 -62.54
N LYS A 61 33.25 -97.97 -63.34
CA LYS A 61 31.93 -97.30 -63.36
C LYS A 61 31.20 -97.45 -62.03
N LEU A 62 31.39 -98.59 -61.35
CA LEU A 62 30.88 -98.80 -60.00
C LEU A 62 31.56 -97.92 -58.94
N LYS A 63 32.74 -97.36 -59.21
CA LYS A 63 33.42 -96.44 -58.26
C LYS A 63 32.99 -94.99 -58.45
N ASP A 64 32.68 -94.56 -59.66
CA ASP A 64 32.35 -93.15 -59.95
C ASP A 64 30.88 -92.81 -59.62
N ASP A 65 29.99 -93.80 -59.77
CA ASP A 65 28.57 -93.73 -59.41
C ASP A 65 28.23 -94.44 -58.08
N ALA A 66 29.22 -94.83 -57.28
CA ALA A 66 28.98 -95.24 -55.90
C ALA A 66 28.45 -94.06 -55.10
N VAL A 67 27.38 -94.28 -54.35
CA VAL A 67 26.89 -93.31 -53.36
C VAL A 67 27.95 -93.22 -52.25
N THR A 68 28.88 -92.28 -52.36
CA THR A 68 29.91 -92.07 -51.34
C THR A 68 29.32 -91.35 -50.13
N ASP A 69 29.87 -91.60 -48.94
CA ASP A 69 29.46 -90.94 -47.69
C ASP A 69 29.51 -89.41 -47.79
N GLN A 70 30.41 -88.87 -48.62
CA GLN A 70 30.51 -87.44 -48.90
C GLN A 70 29.32 -86.91 -49.73
N LYS A 71 28.79 -87.69 -50.68
CA LYS A 71 27.62 -87.33 -51.50
C LYS A 71 26.30 -87.51 -50.72
N ILE A 72 26.22 -88.45 -49.76
CA ILE A 72 25.08 -88.57 -48.83
C ILE A 72 25.13 -87.48 -47.75
N GLY A 73 26.29 -87.30 -47.13
CA GLY A 73 26.47 -86.49 -45.91
C GLY A 73 26.08 -85.03 -46.09
N ASN A 74 26.28 -84.47 -47.27
CA ASN A 74 25.95 -83.07 -47.56
C ASN A 74 24.46 -82.82 -47.82
N ARG A 75 23.66 -83.85 -48.17
CA ARG A 75 22.23 -83.65 -48.47
C ARG A 75 21.28 -84.00 -47.33
N THR A 76 21.70 -84.75 -46.32
CA THR A 76 20.75 -85.25 -45.31
C THR A 76 21.22 -85.21 -43.87
N PHE A 77 22.52 -85.29 -43.56
CA PHE A 77 22.98 -85.33 -42.16
C PHE A 77 23.70 -84.05 -41.71
N GLY A 78 24.69 -83.55 -42.46
CA GLY A 78 25.48 -82.38 -42.04
C GLY A 78 24.67 -81.08 -41.92
N GLY A 79 23.75 -80.84 -42.86
CA GLY A 79 22.86 -79.67 -42.82
C GLY A 79 21.83 -79.71 -41.69
N ILE A 80 21.37 -80.91 -41.30
CA ILE A 80 20.46 -81.09 -40.16
C ILE A 80 21.22 -80.84 -38.86
N THR A 81 22.44 -81.35 -38.70
CA THR A 81 23.30 -81.12 -37.53
C THR A 81 23.56 -79.63 -37.29
N GLY A 82 23.89 -78.86 -38.34
CA GLY A 82 24.13 -77.42 -38.22
C GLY A 82 22.88 -76.63 -37.76
N LYS A 83 21.71 -76.95 -38.32
CA LYS A 83 20.44 -76.34 -37.90
C LYS A 83 20.06 -76.72 -36.47
N LEU A 84 20.30 -77.97 -36.08
CA LEU A 84 20.07 -78.44 -34.71
C LEU A 84 20.97 -77.71 -33.70
N GLN A 85 22.25 -77.52 -34.03
CA GLN A 85 23.18 -76.78 -33.17
C GLN A 85 22.80 -75.31 -33.03
N ALA A 86 22.36 -74.67 -34.12
CA ALA A 86 21.87 -73.29 -34.10
C ALA A 86 20.59 -73.16 -33.25
N LEU A 87 19.66 -74.10 -33.40
CA LEU A 87 18.45 -74.16 -32.59
C LEU A 87 18.78 -74.36 -31.11
N LEU A 88 19.69 -75.28 -30.78
CA LEU A 88 20.11 -75.54 -29.41
C LEU A 88 20.73 -74.29 -28.77
N SER A 89 21.57 -73.57 -29.53
CA SER A 89 22.20 -72.34 -29.06
C SER A 89 21.17 -71.22 -28.83
N ALA A 90 20.17 -71.10 -29.71
CA ALA A 90 19.09 -70.12 -29.57
C ALA A 90 18.17 -70.44 -28.38
N ILE A 91 17.86 -71.73 -28.15
CA ILE A 91 17.11 -72.20 -26.99
C ILE A 91 17.88 -71.84 -25.71
N GLN A 92 19.17 -72.16 -25.65
CA GLN A 92 20.00 -71.85 -24.49
C GLN A 92 20.03 -70.34 -24.20
N ALA A 93 20.26 -69.51 -25.22
CA ALA A 93 20.26 -68.05 -25.06
C ALA A 93 18.89 -67.48 -24.61
N ALA A 94 17.78 -68.15 -24.92
CA ALA A 94 16.45 -67.77 -24.46
C ALA A 94 16.23 -68.19 -22.99
N LEU A 95 16.73 -69.35 -22.58
CA LEU A 95 16.71 -69.83 -21.20
C LEU A 95 17.56 -68.94 -20.28
N ASP A 96 18.75 -68.52 -20.73
CA ASP A 96 19.66 -67.67 -19.95
C ASP A 96 19.08 -66.28 -19.62
N LYS A 97 18.02 -65.85 -20.32
CA LYS A 97 17.30 -64.59 -20.05
C LYS A 97 16.14 -64.74 -19.05
N LYS A 98 15.82 -65.95 -18.63
CA LYS A 98 14.71 -66.24 -17.70
C LYS A 98 15.25 -66.40 -16.28
N GLU A 99 14.52 -65.83 -15.34
CA GLU A 99 14.70 -66.14 -13.93
C GLU A 99 14.14 -67.52 -13.61
N ASN A 100 14.84 -68.27 -12.75
CA ASN A 100 14.39 -69.58 -12.30
C ASN A 100 13.19 -69.46 -11.36
N THR A 101 12.11 -70.18 -11.64
CA THR A 101 10.91 -70.21 -10.79
C THR A 101 11.21 -70.59 -9.34
N SER A 102 12.25 -71.38 -9.09
CA SER A 102 12.71 -71.74 -7.74
C SER A 102 13.21 -70.54 -6.93
N GLY A 103 13.63 -69.45 -7.57
CA GLY A 103 14.02 -68.20 -6.92
C GLY A 103 12.84 -67.30 -6.53
N LYS A 104 11.63 -67.57 -7.04
CA LYS A 104 10.45 -66.74 -6.77
C LYS A 104 9.98 -66.93 -5.32
N GLY A 105 10.06 -65.88 -4.52
CA GLY A 105 9.66 -65.90 -3.12
C GLY A 105 10.56 -66.72 -2.20
N ALA A 106 11.74 -67.14 -2.68
CA ALA A 106 12.76 -67.81 -1.89
C ALA A 106 13.73 -66.79 -1.26
N ALA A 107 14.34 -67.17 -0.13
CA ALA A 107 15.38 -66.35 0.50
C ALA A 107 16.57 -66.14 -0.46
N GLY A 108 17.01 -64.89 -0.62
CA GLY A 108 18.08 -64.52 -1.56
C GLY A 108 17.65 -64.53 -3.04
N GLY A 109 16.37 -64.77 -3.35
CA GLY A 109 15.79 -64.70 -4.68
C GLY A 109 15.09 -63.37 -4.97
N TYR A 110 14.00 -63.43 -5.74
CA TYR A 110 13.20 -62.27 -6.12
C TYR A 110 11.77 -62.34 -5.57
N ALA A 111 11.14 -61.19 -5.36
CA ALA A 111 9.79 -61.11 -4.84
C ALA A 111 8.76 -61.70 -5.81
N GLY A 112 7.82 -62.47 -5.27
CA GLY A 112 6.64 -62.91 -5.99
C GLY A 112 5.60 -61.79 -6.07
N LEU A 113 4.65 -61.94 -6.98
CA LEU A 113 3.43 -61.14 -7.00
C LEU A 113 2.23 -62.02 -6.64
N ASP A 114 1.27 -61.46 -5.91
CA ASP A 114 -0.03 -62.06 -5.63
C ASP A 114 -0.99 -61.98 -6.84
N THR A 115 -2.24 -62.42 -6.64
CA THR A 115 -3.30 -62.39 -7.67
C THR A 115 -3.66 -60.99 -8.14
N SER A 116 -3.26 -59.96 -7.40
CA SER A 116 -3.50 -58.55 -7.67
C SER A 116 -2.24 -57.83 -8.20
N ALA A 117 -1.21 -58.59 -8.58
CA ALA A 117 0.07 -58.07 -9.07
C ALA A 117 0.80 -57.19 -8.04
N LYS A 118 0.69 -57.50 -6.74
CA LYS A 118 1.41 -56.82 -5.64
C LYS A 118 2.41 -57.76 -4.97
N ILE A 119 3.45 -57.20 -4.36
CA ILE A 119 4.37 -57.96 -3.52
C ILE A 119 3.62 -58.36 -2.24
N PRO A 120 3.51 -59.66 -1.92
CA PRO A 120 2.90 -60.12 -0.68
C PRO A 120 3.58 -59.50 0.56
N LEU A 121 2.81 -59.10 1.57
CA LEU A 121 3.34 -58.42 2.77
C LEU A 121 4.38 -59.27 3.52
N ASN A 122 4.27 -60.60 3.48
CA ASN A 122 5.24 -61.52 4.10
C ASN A 122 6.61 -61.55 3.41
N GLN A 123 6.76 -60.87 2.27
CA GLN A 123 8.03 -60.67 1.57
C GLN A 123 8.59 -59.26 1.75
N LEU A 124 7.93 -58.41 2.53
CA LEU A 124 8.42 -57.09 2.92
C LEU A 124 9.06 -57.15 4.31
N PRO A 125 10.15 -56.41 4.57
CA PRO A 125 10.72 -56.29 5.90
C PRO A 125 9.73 -55.66 6.90
N ASP A 126 9.64 -56.21 8.11
CA ASP A 126 8.78 -55.71 9.20
C ASP A 126 9.01 -54.23 9.52
N VAL A 127 10.22 -53.70 9.26
CA VAL A 127 10.54 -52.27 9.50
C VAL A 127 9.75 -51.32 8.60
N ILE A 128 9.32 -51.73 7.41
CA ILE A 128 8.45 -50.92 6.53
C ILE A 128 6.99 -50.99 7.02
N LEU A 129 6.67 -51.95 7.90
CA LEU A 129 5.43 -52.04 8.66
C LEU A 129 5.50 -51.27 9.99
N GLY A 130 6.62 -50.60 10.30
CA GLY A 130 6.79 -49.69 11.45
C GLY A 130 5.93 -48.42 11.41
N GLN A 131 4.84 -48.45 10.64
CA GLN A 131 3.80 -47.43 10.68
C GLN A 131 3.00 -47.62 11.95
N MET A 132 2.73 -46.52 12.65
CA MET A 132 1.78 -46.59 13.74
C MET A 132 0.42 -47.03 13.18
N VAL A 133 -0.14 -48.12 13.72
CA VAL A 133 -1.41 -48.67 13.21
C VAL A 133 -2.57 -48.16 14.04
N HIS A 134 -3.64 -47.73 13.38
CA HIS A 134 -4.89 -47.40 14.05
C HIS A 134 -5.55 -48.68 14.58
N ALA A 135 -5.34 -48.96 15.87
CA ALA A 135 -5.87 -50.16 16.49
C ALA A 135 -7.34 -50.01 16.92
N GLY A 136 -7.83 -48.79 17.12
CA GLY A 136 -9.20 -48.56 17.55
C GLY A 136 -9.48 -47.18 18.13
N ASP A 137 -10.73 -46.97 18.52
CA ASP A 137 -11.17 -45.78 19.24
C ASP A 137 -11.22 -46.10 20.74
N VAL A 138 -10.69 -45.24 21.60
CA VAL A 138 -10.66 -45.42 23.05
C VAL A 138 -11.49 -44.38 23.77
N ALA A 139 -12.36 -44.82 24.69
CA ALA A 139 -13.05 -43.95 25.63
C ALA A 139 -12.32 -43.98 26.97
N ILE A 140 -11.77 -42.84 27.42
CA ILE A 140 -11.04 -42.74 28.69
C ILE A 140 -12.03 -42.33 29.79
N GLY A 141 -12.82 -43.30 30.28
CA GLY A 141 -13.72 -43.11 31.42
C GLY A 141 -13.09 -43.52 32.75
N ALA A 142 -13.88 -44.19 33.61
CA ALA A 142 -13.35 -44.88 34.79
C ALA A 142 -12.31 -45.96 34.43
N SER A 143 -12.41 -46.51 33.22
CA SER A 143 -11.44 -47.39 32.58
C SER A 143 -11.23 -46.95 31.13
N ALA A 144 -10.04 -47.20 30.58
CA ALA A 144 -9.74 -46.95 29.17
C ALA A 144 -10.25 -48.12 28.32
N VAL A 145 -11.45 -48.00 27.73
CA VAL A 145 -12.04 -49.06 26.91
C VAL A 145 -11.85 -48.73 25.44
N ALA A 146 -11.11 -49.58 24.72
CA ALA A 146 -10.86 -49.43 23.29
C ALA A 146 -11.79 -50.35 22.48
N THR A 147 -12.42 -49.79 21.45
CA THR A 147 -13.16 -50.50 20.41
C THR A 147 -12.25 -50.71 19.21
N LEU A 148 -11.97 -51.96 18.87
CA LEU A 148 -10.90 -52.31 17.95
C LEU A 148 -11.35 -52.28 16.48
N THR A 149 -10.46 -51.77 15.63
CA THR A 149 -10.58 -51.94 14.17
C THR A 149 -10.26 -53.38 13.76
N THR A 150 -10.54 -53.75 12.51
CA THR A 150 -10.10 -55.03 11.93
C THR A 150 -8.58 -55.22 12.03
N SER A 151 -7.82 -54.14 11.83
CA SER A 151 -6.36 -54.14 11.95
C SER A 151 -5.93 -54.38 13.40
N GLY A 152 -6.55 -53.70 14.37
CA GLY A 152 -6.26 -53.89 15.80
C GLY A 152 -6.52 -55.32 16.27
N LYS A 153 -7.64 -55.92 15.85
CA LYS A 153 -7.95 -57.34 16.15
C LYS A 153 -6.91 -58.30 15.58
N THR A 154 -6.48 -58.05 14.34
CA THR A 154 -5.46 -58.87 13.67
C THR A 154 -4.11 -58.79 14.38
N ILE A 155 -3.65 -57.57 14.72
CA ILE A 155 -2.37 -57.34 15.40
C ILE A 155 -2.34 -57.98 16.78
N LEU A 156 -3.45 -57.87 17.53
CA LEU A 156 -3.55 -58.42 18.89
C LEU A 156 -3.90 -59.92 18.90
N GLY A 157 -4.22 -60.52 17.75
CA GLY A 157 -4.57 -61.94 17.65
C GLY A 157 -5.86 -62.32 18.39
N ILE A 158 -6.84 -61.41 18.45
CA ILE A 158 -8.10 -61.60 19.19
C ILE A 158 -9.34 -61.42 18.32
N THR A 159 -10.45 -62.02 18.73
CA THR A 159 -11.75 -61.89 18.06
C THR A 159 -12.66 -60.86 18.72
N SER A 160 -12.41 -60.51 19.99
CA SER A 160 -13.18 -59.52 20.74
C SER A 160 -13.15 -58.15 20.07
N ASN A 161 -14.31 -57.48 20.06
CA ASN A 161 -14.42 -56.13 19.49
C ASN A 161 -13.90 -55.03 20.43
N THR A 162 -13.74 -55.33 21.72
CA THR A 162 -13.29 -54.35 22.71
C THR A 162 -12.23 -54.94 23.63
N ILE A 163 -11.35 -54.08 24.13
CA ILE A 163 -10.38 -54.38 25.20
C ILE A 163 -10.38 -53.24 26.22
N THR A 164 -10.04 -53.54 27.46
CA THR A 164 -9.74 -52.50 28.45
C THR A 164 -8.24 -52.35 28.56
N LEU A 165 -7.71 -51.21 28.12
CA LEU A 165 -6.29 -50.91 28.15
C LEU A 165 -5.79 -50.82 29.59
N THR A 166 -4.56 -51.27 29.80
CA THR A 166 -3.90 -51.25 31.11
C THR A 166 -2.52 -50.58 31.00
N ASN A 167 -2.10 -49.92 32.07
CA ASN A 167 -0.76 -49.30 32.14
C ASN A 167 0.28 -50.28 32.69
N ASN A 168 0.40 -51.45 32.05
CA ASN A 168 1.37 -52.48 32.43
C ASN A 168 1.80 -53.28 31.19
N THR A 169 2.46 -54.41 31.39
CA THR A 169 2.96 -55.30 30.33
C THR A 169 2.04 -56.48 30.05
N ALA A 170 0.74 -56.39 30.38
CA ALA A 170 -0.21 -57.48 30.17
C ALA A 170 -0.29 -57.88 28.69
N VAL A 171 -0.39 -59.18 28.46
CA VAL A 171 -0.63 -59.76 27.14
C VAL A 171 -2.02 -59.25 26.69
N THR A 172 -2.09 -58.69 25.48
CA THR A 172 -3.28 -58.05 24.87
C THR A 172 -3.60 -56.61 25.31
N THR A 173 -3.61 -56.29 26.60
CA THR A 173 -4.14 -54.98 27.07
C THR A 173 -3.08 -53.97 27.50
N GLY A 174 -1.85 -54.41 27.72
CA GLY A 174 -0.74 -53.55 28.16
C GLY A 174 -0.07 -52.78 27.02
N TYR A 175 0.77 -51.79 27.35
CA TYR A 175 1.49 -50.99 26.35
C TYR A 175 2.45 -51.83 25.50
N ARG A 176 3.03 -52.91 26.05
CA ARG A 176 3.90 -53.82 25.28
C ARG A 176 3.14 -54.60 24.20
N ALA A 177 1.95 -55.10 24.54
CA ALA A 177 1.12 -55.82 23.57
C ALA A 177 0.59 -54.88 22.46
N ASN A 178 0.52 -53.59 22.74
CA ASN A 178 0.03 -52.57 21.84
C ASN A 178 1.16 -51.73 21.23
N GLN A 179 2.42 -52.14 21.33
CA GLN A 179 3.55 -51.38 20.80
C GLN A 179 3.34 -51.06 19.31
N GLY A 180 3.48 -49.78 18.95
CA GLY A 180 3.27 -49.33 17.58
C GLY A 180 1.79 -49.13 17.20
N ASN A 181 0.86 -49.39 18.11
CA ASN A 181 -0.55 -49.07 17.91
C ASN A 181 -0.89 -47.68 18.46
N TYR A 182 -1.83 -47.00 17.80
CA TYR A 182 -2.49 -45.82 18.36
C TYR A 182 -4.00 -45.99 18.41
N PHE A 183 -4.60 -45.24 19.34
CA PHE A 183 -6.03 -45.18 19.54
C PHE A 183 -6.52 -43.73 19.52
N LEU A 184 -7.62 -43.47 18.82
CA LEU A 184 -8.27 -42.16 18.83
C LEU A 184 -9.12 -42.00 20.08
N VAL A 185 -8.90 -40.92 20.83
CA VAL A 185 -9.64 -40.67 22.07
C VAL A 185 -11.03 -40.12 21.73
N THR A 186 -12.07 -40.82 22.17
CA THR A 186 -13.49 -40.46 21.93
C THR A 186 -14.20 -39.96 23.19
N ALA A 187 -13.64 -40.20 24.37
CA ALA A 187 -14.08 -39.62 25.62
C ALA A 187 -12.85 -39.19 26.42
N ALA A 188 -12.83 -37.93 26.88
CA ALA A 188 -11.71 -37.34 27.61
C ALA A 188 -11.58 -37.93 29.01
N GLY A 189 -10.35 -38.01 29.50
CA GLY A 189 -10.02 -38.49 30.84
C GLY A 189 -8.52 -38.58 31.07
N THR A 190 -8.11 -39.21 32.17
CA THR A 190 -6.69 -39.44 32.48
C THR A 190 -6.40 -40.93 32.46
N PHE A 191 -5.42 -41.35 31.66
CA PHE A 191 -4.96 -42.73 31.60
C PHE A 191 -3.44 -42.78 31.67
N ALA A 192 -2.88 -43.72 32.46
CA ALA A 192 -1.43 -43.83 32.69
C ALA A 192 -0.76 -42.52 33.19
N GLY A 193 -1.51 -41.63 33.85
CA GLY A 193 -1.04 -40.30 34.28
C GLY A 193 -1.04 -39.24 33.17
N ILE A 194 -1.57 -39.56 32.00
CA ILE A 194 -1.66 -38.68 30.84
C ILE A 194 -3.09 -38.16 30.71
N ALA A 195 -3.26 -36.83 30.72
CA ALA A 195 -4.53 -36.18 30.42
C ALA A 195 -4.75 -36.16 28.90
N LEU A 196 -5.88 -36.74 28.47
CA LEU A 196 -6.27 -36.90 27.08
C LEU A 196 -7.63 -36.24 26.86
N HIS A 197 -7.72 -35.41 25.84
CA HIS A 197 -8.97 -34.81 25.38
C HIS A 197 -9.54 -35.60 24.20
N VAL A 198 -10.82 -35.36 23.90
CA VAL A 198 -11.47 -35.97 22.73
C VAL A 198 -10.77 -35.47 21.47
N GLY A 199 -10.30 -36.39 20.63
CA GLY A 199 -9.52 -36.09 19.42
C GLY A 199 -8.02 -36.32 19.57
N ASP A 200 -7.49 -36.41 20.79
CA ASP A 200 -6.09 -36.80 21.01
C ASP A 200 -5.83 -38.24 20.58
N TRP A 201 -4.57 -38.56 20.30
CA TRP A 201 -4.17 -39.93 19.98
C TRP A 201 -3.39 -40.51 21.16
N LEU A 202 -3.87 -41.64 21.70
CA LEU A 202 -3.15 -42.43 22.69
C LEU A 202 -2.25 -43.43 21.97
N ILE A 203 -0.95 -43.42 22.29
CA ILE A 203 0.07 -44.17 21.57
C ILE A 203 0.76 -45.13 22.52
N ALA A 204 0.91 -46.41 22.14
CA ALA A 204 1.75 -47.35 22.88
C ALA A 204 3.16 -47.41 22.28
N ASN A 205 4.15 -47.10 23.11
CA ASN A 205 5.57 -47.20 22.78
C ASN A 205 6.21 -48.37 23.57
N GLU A 206 7.52 -48.60 23.36
CA GLU A 206 8.28 -49.70 24.00
C GLU A 206 8.31 -49.63 25.53
N THR A 207 8.12 -48.44 26.08
CA THR A 207 8.35 -48.13 27.50
C THR A 207 7.08 -47.74 28.26
N GLY A 208 5.97 -47.47 27.57
CA GLY A 208 4.73 -46.99 28.17
C GLY A 208 3.74 -46.42 27.15
N TRP A 209 2.74 -45.71 27.68
CA TRP A 209 1.79 -44.94 26.88
C TRP A 209 2.30 -43.50 26.68
N GLY A 210 1.97 -42.90 25.55
CA GLY A 210 2.22 -41.50 25.22
C GLY A 210 0.98 -40.87 24.57
N LYS A 211 1.00 -39.56 24.36
CA LYS A 211 -0.04 -38.86 23.61
C LYS A 211 0.53 -38.05 22.45
N LEU A 212 -0.22 -38.00 21.37
CA LEU A 212 -0.11 -36.93 20.37
C LEU A 212 -1.31 -36.01 20.56
N ASP A 213 -1.02 -34.76 20.91
CA ASP A 213 -2.03 -33.74 21.14
C ASP A 213 -2.54 -33.25 19.79
N ASN A 214 -3.83 -33.44 19.52
CA ASN A 214 -4.47 -32.95 18.30
C ASN A 214 -5.52 -31.88 18.62
N THR A 215 -5.68 -31.56 19.91
CA THR A 215 -6.69 -30.65 20.39
C THR A 215 -6.03 -29.31 20.73
N ASP A 216 -5.89 -28.42 19.74
CA ASP A 216 -5.62 -27.00 19.99
C ASP A 216 -6.88 -26.34 20.56
N GLU A 217 -7.24 -26.69 21.80
CA GLU A 217 -8.37 -26.10 22.47
C GLU A 217 -8.00 -24.68 22.91
N VAL A 218 -8.72 -23.67 22.39
CA VAL A 218 -8.71 -22.35 23.01
C VAL A 218 -9.39 -22.50 24.37
N THR A 219 -8.58 -22.69 25.42
CA THR A 219 -9.05 -22.96 26.78
C THR A 219 -9.79 -21.78 27.42
N GLY A 220 -9.78 -20.61 26.77
CA GLY A 220 -10.67 -19.50 27.07
C GLY A 220 -10.31 -18.18 26.39
N VAL A 221 -11.25 -17.23 26.43
CA VAL A 221 -11.10 -15.87 25.88
C VAL A 221 -11.32 -14.85 27.00
N LYS A 222 -10.42 -13.88 27.13
CA LYS A 222 -10.48 -12.84 28.16
C LYS A 222 -10.25 -11.47 27.52
N GLY A 223 -10.99 -10.46 27.94
CA GLY A 223 -10.66 -9.07 27.66
C GLY A 223 -9.82 -8.43 28.79
N ASP A 224 -9.18 -7.30 28.49
CA ASP A 224 -8.23 -6.64 29.41
C ASP A 224 -8.84 -6.25 30.77
N ALA A 225 -10.13 -5.93 30.82
CA ALA A 225 -10.80 -5.48 32.04
C ALA A 225 -11.28 -6.62 32.95
N GLU A 226 -10.80 -7.84 32.73
CA GLU A 226 -11.32 -9.03 33.39
C GLU A 226 -10.22 -9.77 34.12
N SER A 227 -10.57 -10.44 35.20
CA SER A 227 -9.62 -11.24 35.99
C SER A 227 -9.61 -12.71 35.59
N THR A 228 -10.62 -13.18 34.84
CA THR A 228 -10.84 -14.60 34.53
C THR A 228 -11.17 -14.82 33.06
N TYR A 229 -10.76 -15.96 32.50
CA TYR A 229 -11.11 -16.37 31.14
C TYR A 229 -12.56 -16.83 31.03
N ARG A 230 -13.21 -16.50 29.91
CA ARG A 230 -14.49 -17.09 29.51
C ARG A 230 -14.28 -18.36 28.73
N THR A 231 -15.19 -19.30 28.89
CA THR A 231 -15.24 -20.55 28.12
C THR A 231 -16.61 -20.71 27.47
N GLY A 232 -16.72 -21.58 26.47
CA GLY A 232 -17.98 -21.87 25.77
C GLY A 232 -18.42 -20.78 24.80
N ASN A 233 -19.71 -20.44 24.81
CA ASN A 233 -20.27 -19.42 23.91
C ASN A 233 -19.89 -18.01 24.40
N VAL A 234 -18.80 -17.47 23.85
CA VAL A 234 -18.23 -16.20 24.30
C VAL A 234 -18.93 -15.00 23.65
N ASN A 235 -19.72 -14.27 24.43
CA ASN A 235 -20.22 -12.95 24.05
C ASN A 235 -19.32 -11.85 24.65
N ILE A 236 -18.59 -11.12 23.81
CA ILE A 236 -17.71 -10.02 24.25
C ILE A 236 -18.43 -8.69 24.14
N THR A 237 -18.43 -7.93 25.23
CA THR A 237 -18.94 -6.56 25.30
C THR A 237 -17.81 -5.55 25.47
N LYS A 238 -18.11 -4.26 25.28
CA LYS A 238 -17.15 -3.17 25.53
C LYS A 238 -16.59 -3.16 26.94
N ALA A 239 -17.40 -3.54 27.93
CA ALA A 239 -16.95 -3.63 29.31
C ALA A 239 -15.86 -4.70 29.47
N ASN A 240 -15.97 -5.82 28.75
CA ASN A 240 -15.03 -6.93 28.85
C ASN A 240 -13.64 -6.55 28.34
N VAL A 241 -13.56 -5.72 27.30
CA VAL A 241 -12.29 -5.25 26.71
C VAL A 241 -11.79 -3.93 27.29
N GLY A 242 -12.32 -3.48 28.43
CA GLY A 242 -11.88 -2.23 29.07
C GLY A 242 -12.30 -0.94 28.37
N LEU A 243 -13.26 -1.02 27.46
CA LEU A 243 -13.85 0.11 26.76
C LEU A 243 -15.19 0.54 27.38
N GLY A 244 -15.44 0.18 28.64
CA GLY A 244 -16.71 0.48 29.34
C GLY A 244 -16.93 1.97 29.61
N ASN A 245 -15.85 2.75 29.74
CA ASN A 245 -15.89 4.21 29.87
C ASN A 245 -15.93 4.93 28.52
N VAL A 246 -15.79 4.20 27.40
CA VAL A 246 -15.87 4.76 26.06
C VAL A 246 -17.33 4.69 25.62
N THR A 247 -18.01 5.82 25.65
CA THR A 247 -19.32 5.96 25.01
C THR A 247 -19.17 5.69 23.51
N ASN A 248 -20.21 5.14 22.87
CA ASN A 248 -20.20 4.99 21.39
C ASN A 248 -20.09 6.35 20.67
N ASP A 249 -20.26 7.43 21.43
CA ASP A 249 -20.39 8.82 21.03
C ASP A 249 -19.20 9.68 21.51
N ALA A 250 -18.11 9.09 22.02
CA ALA A 250 -16.91 9.84 22.45
C ALA A 250 -16.21 10.59 21.29
N GLN A 251 -16.69 10.42 20.05
CA GLN A 251 -16.39 11.29 18.93
C GLN A 251 -17.62 12.18 18.70
N VAL A 252 -17.44 13.50 18.73
CA VAL A 252 -18.47 14.47 18.30
C VAL A 252 -18.95 14.03 16.92
N LYS A 253 -20.21 13.60 16.81
CA LYS A 253 -20.74 13.17 15.50
C LYS A 253 -20.81 14.38 14.59
N ARG A 254 -20.62 14.17 13.28
CA ARG A 254 -20.79 15.24 12.28
C ARG A 254 -22.16 15.92 12.39
N SER A 255 -23.19 15.19 12.81
CA SER A 255 -24.55 15.70 13.04
C SER A 255 -24.70 16.59 14.28
N GLU A 256 -23.79 16.45 15.25
CA GLU A 256 -23.79 17.20 16.51
C GLU A 256 -22.97 18.49 16.39
N VAL A 257 -22.08 18.59 15.39
CA VAL A 257 -21.42 19.84 15.02
C VAL A 257 -22.43 20.81 14.41
N LYS A 258 -22.67 21.93 15.09
CA LYS A 258 -23.62 22.95 14.63
C LYS A 258 -23.01 23.78 13.51
N GLN A 259 -23.80 23.98 12.47
CA GLN A 259 -23.41 24.72 11.26
C GLN A 259 -23.81 26.19 11.27
N ALA A 260 -24.61 26.62 12.25
CA ALA A 260 -25.05 28.00 12.43
C ALA A 260 -24.91 28.40 13.91
N ALA A 261 -24.36 29.58 14.15
CA ALA A 261 -24.19 30.09 15.51
C ALA A 261 -25.53 30.27 16.22
N GLY A 262 -25.53 29.97 17.52
CA GLY A 262 -26.68 30.11 18.40
C GLY A 262 -26.24 30.55 19.80
N THR A 263 -27.10 30.35 20.79
CA THR A 263 -26.85 30.76 22.18
C THR A 263 -26.37 29.63 23.10
N SER A 264 -26.20 28.40 22.55
CA SER A 264 -25.74 27.23 23.33
C SER A 264 -24.31 27.41 23.83
N THR A 265 -24.07 27.10 25.10
CA THR A 265 -22.74 27.11 25.73
C THR A 265 -22.07 25.73 25.73
N THR A 266 -22.76 24.70 25.23
CA THR A 266 -22.31 23.30 25.24
C THR A 266 -22.15 22.71 23.85
N ASP A 267 -22.63 23.39 22.81
CA ASP A 267 -22.55 22.91 21.43
C ASP A 267 -21.16 23.13 20.85
N VAL A 268 -20.66 22.15 20.10
CA VAL A 268 -19.46 22.32 19.28
C VAL A 268 -19.84 22.92 17.94
N MET A 269 -19.34 24.12 17.67
CA MET A 269 -19.56 24.83 16.41
C MET A 269 -18.56 24.39 15.34
N SER A 270 -18.98 24.34 14.06
CA SER A 270 -18.01 24.20 12.98
C SER A 270 -17.18 25.46 12.80
N GLN A 271 -15.98 25.30 12.23
CA GLN A 271 -15.08 26.40 11.90
C GLN A 271 -15.81 27.49 11.09
N LYS A 272 -16.63 27.11 10.10
CA LYS A 272 -17.37 28.07 9.28
C LYS A 272 -18.37 28.86 10.12
N ALA A 273 -19.11 28.21 11.00
CA ALA A 273 -20.10 28.89 11.84
C ALA A 273 -19.46 29.90 12.80
N VAL A 274 -18.26 29.59 13.32
CA VAL A 274 -17.47 30.52 14.13
C VAL A 274 -16.99 31.71 13.29
N THR A 275 -16.44 31.46 12.09
CA THR A 275 -16.00 32.52 11.18
C THR A 275 -17.15 33.45 10.77
N ASP A 276 -18.31 32.88 10.41
CA ASP A 276 -19.49 33.66 10.03
C ASP A 276 -20.00 34.51 11.20
N ALA A 277 -20.03 33.96 12.42
CA ALA A 277 -20.46 34.69 13.61
C ALA A 277 -19.53 35.86 13.95
N ILE A 278 -18.21 35.66 13.85
CA ILE A 278 -17.22 36.72 14.07
C ILE A 278 -17.36 37.80 12.99
N ALA A 279 -17.61 37.42 11.73
CA ALA A 279 -17.84 38.38 10.65
C ALA A 279 -19.11 39.22 10.88
N VAL A 280 -20.22 38.59 11.31
CA VAL A 280 -21.48 39.29 11.62
C VAL A 280 -21.35 40.19 12.85
N ALA A 281 -20.62 39.74 13.88
CA ALA A 281 -20.36 40.53 15.08
C ALA A 281 -19.42 41.74 14.82
N GLY A 282 -18.97 41.91 13.58
CA GLY A 282 -18.06 43.00 13.23
C GLY A 282 -16.72 42.82 13.90
N GLY A 283 -16.17 41.59 13.87
CA GLY A 283 -14.86 41.21 14.40
C GLY A 283 -13.71 41.89 13.65
N GLY A 284 -13.76 43.22 13.62
CA GLY A 284 -13.04 44.13 12.75
C GLY A 284 -11.59 43.75 12.60
N ASP A 285 -11.06 44.03 11.42
CA ASP A 285 -9.67 43.72 11.08
C ASP A 285 -8.71 44.38 12.08
N MET A 286 -8.31 43.61 13.11
CA MET A 286 -7.38 44.03 14.17
C MET A 286 -5.97 44.32 13.61
N SER A 287 -5.71 44.04 12.33
CA SER A 287 -4.43 44.35 11.67
C SER A 287 -4.37 45.75 11.07
N LYS A 288 -5.50 46.48 11.00
CA LYS A 288 -5.52 47.88 10.55
C LYS A 288 -5.28 48.83 11.72
N ALA A 289 -4.45 49.85 11.50
CA ALA A 289 -4.16 50.90 12.50
C ALA A 289 -5.40 51.73 12.92
N THR A 290 -6.54 51.54 12.25
CA THR A 290 -7.82 52.18 12.59
C THR A 290 -8.89 51.10 12.65
N TYR A 291 -9.54 50.98 13.80
CA TYR A 291 -10.61 50.00 14.04
C TYR A 291 -11.81 50.32 13.13
N ASP A 292 -12.06 49.44 12.14
CA ASP A 292 -13.19 49.50 11.20
C ASP A 292 -14.15 48.33 11.50
N PRO A 293 -15.10 48.50 12.44
CA PRO A 293 -15.95 47.40 12.93
C PRO A 293 -16.92 46.83 11.91
N ASN A 294 -17.16 47.51 10.78
CA ASN A 294 -18.04 47.00 9.71
C ASN A 294 -17.31 46.71 8.40
N ASN A 295 -15.97 46.88 8.40
CA ASN A 295 -15.07 46.58 7.29
C ASN A 295 -15.50 47.19 5.94
N ASN A 296 -16.17 48.34 5.96
CA ASN A 296 -16.65 49.02 4.77
C ASN A 296 -15.62 49.99 4.16
N GLY A 297 -14.42 50.08 4.76
CA GLY A 297 -13.32 50.92 4.29
C GLY A 297 -13.54 52.42 4.51
N LYS A 298 -14.55 52.80 5.29
CA LYS A 298 -14.90 54.19 5.61
C LYS A 298 -15.16 54.31 7.11
N ILE A 299 -14.34 55.10 7.80
CA ILE A 299 -14.74 55.62 9.11
C ILE A 299 -16.05 56.36 8.89
N ALA A 300 -17.15 55.86 9.45
CA ALA A 300 -18.47 56.39 9.13
C ALA A 300 -18.52 57.89 9.50
N ASN A 301 -18.92 58.75 8.55
CA ASN A 301 -19.03 60.21 8.73
C ASN A 301 -19.81 60.64 9.99
N ALA A 302 -20.66 59.76 10.55
CA ALA A 302 -21.34 59.96 11.83
C ALA A 302 -20.38 60.17 13.03
N GLN A 303 -19.15 59.66 12.97
CA GLN A 303 -18.12 59.90 13.99
C GLN A 303 -17.38 61.24 13.78
N LEU A 304 -17.50 61.83 12.57
CA LEU A 304 -16.96 63.15 12.23
C LEU A 304 -17.97 64.28 12.53
N GLU A 305 -19.28 64.01 12.47
CA GLU A 305 -20.35 64.95 12.86
C GLU A 305 -20.29 65.34 14.35
N ASN A 306 -19.70 64.50 15.21
CA ASN A 306 -19.44 64.84 16.61
C ASN A 306 -18.20 65.72 16.83
N MET A 307 -17.43 66.05 15.78
CA MET A 307 -16.24 66.91 15.88
C MET A 307 -16.50 68.37 15.47
N THR A 308 -17.67 68.69 14.93
CA THR A 308 -17.97 69.98 14.29
C THR A 308 -18.74 70.98 15.18
N ALA A 309 -18.39 71.13 16.47
CA ALA A 309 -18.99 72.22 17.25
C ALA A 309 -18.06 73.10 18.08
N ASN A 310 -16.93 72.66 18.66
CA ASN A 310 -16.07 73.59 19.43
C ASN A 310 -14.67 73.07 19.84
N THR A 311 -14.17 71.97 19.27
CA THR A 311 -12.95 71.32 19.78
C THR A 311 -11.82 71.38 18.77
N ILE A 312 -11.00 72.44 18.83
CA ILE A 312 -9.68 72.44 18.19
C ILE A 312 -8.79 71.49 19.01
N LYS A 313 -8.37 70.36 18.42
CA LYS A 313 -7.41 69.47 19.09
C LYS A 313 -6.00 70.06 19.00
N GLY A 314 -5.63 70.86 20.01
CA GLY A 314 -4.25 71.26 20.28
C GLY A 314 -3.79 70.69 21.63
N ARG A 315 -2.50 70.32 21.76
CA ARG A 315 -1.92 69.91 23.05
C ARG A 315 -1.26 71.11 23.71
N ALA A 316 -1.60 71.37 24.97
CA ALA A 316 -0.70 72.16 25.83
C ALA A 316 0.53 71.30 26.15
N ALA A 317 1.73 71.85 26.00
CA ALA A 317 2.97 71.17 26.37
C ALA A 317 3.11 71.15 27.90
N SER A 318 2.43 70.22 28.57
CA SER A 318 2.64 69.94 29.99
C SER A 318 2.56 68.44 30.24
N ALA A 319 3.34 67.94 31.20
CA ALA A 319 3.44 66.52 31.53
C ALA A 319 2.12 66.02 32.15
N GLY A 320 1.22 65.49 31.32
CA GLY A 320 -0.08 64.96 31.72
C GLY A 320 -0.80 64.28 30.55
N ALA A 321 -1.89 63.58 30.85
CA ALA A 321 -2.75 62.98 29.83
C ALA A 321 -3.31 64.06 28.88
N PRO A 322 -3.57 63.75 27.60
CA PRO A 322 -4.08 64.74 26.66
C PRO A 322 -5.43 65.29 27.13
N GLU A 323 -5.49 66.60 27.42
CA GLU A 323 -6.74 67.31 27.68
C GLU A 323 -7.14 68.10 26.42
N ASP A 324 -8.42 68.03 26.06
CA ASP A 324 -8.97 68.86 24.99
C ASP A 324 -9.03 70.33 25.46
N LEU A 325 -8.57 71.27 24.62
CA LEU A 325 -8.60 72.70 24.92
C LEU A 325 -10.01 73.26 24.73
N THR A 326 -10.61 73.78 25.79
CA THR A 326 -11.87 74.54 25.68
C THR A 326 -11.62 75.89 25.00
N ALA A 327 -12.64 76.46 24.37
CA ALA A 327 -12.55 77.79 23.74
C ALA A 327 -12.02 78.87 24.72
N ALA A 328 -12.42 78.80 26.00
CA ALA A 328 -11.93 79.70 27.04
C ALA A 328 -10.43 79.52 27.33
N ARG A 329 -9.93 78.28 27.32
CA ARG A 329 -8.51 77.96 27.53
C ARG A 329 -7.67 78.36 26.33
N ALA A 330 -8.19 78.20 25.12
CA ALA A 330 -7.55 78.69 23.89
C ALA A 330 -7.46 80.22 23.88
N LEU A 331 -8.53 80.92 24.27
CA LEU A 331 -8.52 82.39 24.39
C LEU A 331 -7.52 82.86 25.44
N ALA A 332 -7.48 82.21 26.61
CA ALA A 332 -6.50 82.52 27.65
C ALA A 332 -5.04 82.32 27.18
N ILE A 333 -4.78 81.32 26.34
CA ILE A 333 -3.44 81.11 25.74
C ILE A 333 -3.11 82.25 24.77
N VAL A 334 -4.05 82.68 23.94
CA VAL A 334 -3.85 83.78 22.97
C VAL A 334 -3.64 85.13 23.68
N GLU A 335 -4.32 85.37 24.80
CA GLU A 335 -4.21 86.60 25.58
C GLU A 335 -3.04 86.57 26.59
N SER A 336 -2.50 85.39 26.90
CA SER A 336 -1.34 85.26 27.79
C SER A 336 -0.12 85.97 27.18
N GLY A 337 0.29 87.06 27.82
CA GLY A 337 1.45 87.85 27.43
C GLY A 337 1.15 89.23 26.83
N VAL A 338 -0.12 89.64 26.69
CA VAL A 338 -0.44 91.03 26.32
C VAL A 338 -0.29 91.95 27.54
N GLU A 339 0.66 92.88 27.51
CA GLU A 339 0.81 93.92 28.55
C GLU A 339 -0.05 95.14 28.19
N ILE A 340 -0.93 95.55 29.11
CA ILE A 340 -1.84 96.69 28.91
C ILE A 340 -1.34 97.89 29.73
N VAL A 341 -1.03 99.00 29.07
CA VAL A 341 -0.57 100.25 29.70
C VAL A 341 -1.62 101.34 29.49
N SER A 342 -2.23 101.85 30.56
CA SER A 342 -3.23 102.93 30.51
C SER A 342 -2.77 104.14 31.33
N ASN A 343 -2.79 105.33 30.73
CA ASN A 343 -2.49 106.59 31.41
C ASN A 343 -3.30 107.75 30.79
N ALA A 344 -3.05 108.99 31.22
CA ALA A 344 -3.71 110.18 30.69
C ALA A 344 -3.52 110.38 29.16
N ASN A 345 -2.55 109.70 28.55
CA ASN A 345 -2.27 109.72 27.13
C ASN A 345 -2.95 108.57 26.34
N GLY A 346 -3.78 107.74 26.97
CA GLY A 346 -4.57 106.67 26.34
C GLY A 346 -4.29 105.28 26.89
N THR A 347 -4.62 104.24 26.12
CA THR A 347 -4.34 102.83 26.42
C THR A 347 -3.50 102.20 25.31
N ALA A 348 -2.47 101.44 25.69
CA ALA A 348 -1.63 100.65 24.79
C ALA A 348 -1.75 99.15 25.13
N TRP A 349 -1.90 98.33 24.09
CA TRP A 349 -1.81 96.86 24.18
C TRP A 349 -0.51 96.43 23.52
N LYS A 350 0.43 95.90 24.30
CA LYS A 350 1.72 95.38 23.84
C LYS A 350 1.63 93.87 23.72
N TYR A 351 1.79 93.34 22.52
CA TYR A 351 1.76 91.91 22.25
C TYR A 351 3.17 91.31 22.38
N PRO A 352 3.31 90.02 22.77
CA PRO A 352 4.61 89.33 22.79
C PRO A 352 5.34 89.34 21.45
N SER A 353 4.61 89.50 20.35
CA SER A 353 5.17 89.64 18.99
C SER A 353 5.94 90.95 18.75
N GLY A 354 5.97 91.86 19.73
CA GLY A 354 6.57 93.19 19.59
C GLY A 354 5.63 94.22 18.96
N VAL A 355 4.43 93.82 18.53
CA VAL A 355 3.40 94.74 18.03
C VAL A 355 2.75 95.48 19.19
N MET A 356 2.45 96.76 19.00
CA MET A 356 1.71 97.59 19.94
C MET A 356 0.59 98.33 19.24
N VAL A 357 -0.59 98.27 19.83
CA VAL A 357 -1.76 99.07 19.43
C VAL A 357 -1.98 100.11 20.52
N CYS A 358 -1.98 101.40 20.19
CA CYS A 358 -2.36 102.47 21.11
C CYS A 358 -3.69 103.07 20.68
N ARG A 359 -4.58 103.31 21.63
CA ARG A 359 -5.82 104.07 21.45
C ARG A 359 -5.88 105.25 22.41
N LYS A 360 -6.21 106.43 21.89
CA LYS A 360 -6.34 107.66 22.68
C LYS A 360 -7.58 108.43 22.25
N THR A 361 -8.29 109.00 23.21
CA THR A 361 -9.37 109.96 22.96
C THR A 361 -8.95 111.34 23.47
N VAL A 362 -9.04 112.36 22.62
CA VAL A 362 -8.64 113.75 22.94
C VAL A 362 -9.81 114.69 22.65
N ALA A 363 -10.09 115.61 23.56
CA ALA A 363 -11.03 116.71 23.29
C ALA A 363 -10.37 117.70 22.31
N VAL A 364 -11.09 118.07 21.25
CA VAL A 364 -10.60 118.97 20.21
C VAL A 364 -11.56 120.14 20.06
N THR A 365 -11.00 121.35 20.09
CA THR A 365 -11.68 122.60 19.73
C THR A 365 -10.93 123.19 18.55
N ALA A 366 -11.49 123.08 17.35
CA ALA A 366 -10.89 123.60 16.13
C ALA A 366 -11.71 124.78 15.60
N THR A 367 -11.08 125.96 15.57
CA THR A 367 -11.65 127.12 14.89
C THR A 367 -11.24 127.10 13.43
N VAL A 368 -12.22 127.06 12.55
CA VAL A 368 -12.06 127.09 11.11
C VAL A 368 -12.31 128.53 10.65
N SER A 369 -11.27 129.24 10.23
CA SER A 369 -11.35 130.66 9.86
C SER A 369 -11.66 130.85 8.36
N SER A 370 -12.31 131.95 8.01
CA SER A 370 -12.64 132.30 6.63
C SER A 370 -11.42 132.70 5.77
N ALA A 371 -10.25 132.85 6.38
CA ALA A 371 -9.05 133.40 5.74
C ALA A 371 -8.23 132.37 4.95
N ALA A 372 -8.46 131.06 5.14
CA ALA A 372 -7.70 129.99 4.47
C ALA A 372 -8.65 129.07 3.68
N VAL A 373 -8.91 129.44 2.43
CA VAL A 373 -9.75 128.67 1.48
C VAL A 373 -8.85 128.04 0.42
N ILE A 374 -8.81 126.72 0.34
CA ILE A 374 -8.20 125.98 -0.79
C ILE A 374 -9.29 125.12 -1.42
N GLY A 375 -9.62 125.37 -2.69
CA GLY A 375 -10.65 124.60 -3.40
C GLY A 375 -12.08 124.77 -2.87
N GLY A 376 -12.38 125.88 -2.18
CA GLY A 376 -13.73 126.17 -1.65
C GLY A 376 -14.04 125.57 -0.28
N MET A 377 -13.07 124.94 0.39
CA MET A 377 -13.22 124.43 1.76
C MET A 377 -12.42 125.28 2.75
N TYR A 378 -12.97 125.47 3.95
CA TYR A 378 -12.30 126.19 5.02
C TYR A 378 -11.46 125.23 5.86
N GLN A 379 -10.21 125.61 6.13
CA GLN A 379 -9.27 124.78 6.88
C GLN A 379 -9.17 125.21 8.35
N GLY A 380 -9.26 124.25 9.27
CA GLY A 380 -9.06 124.47 10.70
C GLY A 380 -7.60 124.55 11.11
N VAL A 381 -7.32 125.27 12.20
CA VAL A 381 -6.04 125.22 12.91
C VAL A 381 -5.76 123.80 13.41
N SER A 382 -4.51 123.36 13.26
CA SER A 382 -4.01 122.07 13.74
C SER A 382 -4.11 121.99 15.27
N SER A 383 -4.82 120.98 15.79
CA SER A 383 -4.88 120.72 17.24
C SER A 383 -3.86 119.67 17.65
N ALA A 384 -3.05 119.96 18.66
CA ALA A 384 -2.06 119.03 19.19
C ALA A 384 -2.76 117.87 19.93
N MET A 385 -2.43 116.63 19.56
CA MET A 385 -3.06 115.43 20.13
C MET A 385 -2.29 114.89 21.35
N GLY A 386 -1.20 115.54 21.75
CA GLY A 386 -0.36 115.17 22.90
C GLY A 386 0.50 113.93 22.65
N GLY A 387 0.90 113.23 23.72
CA GLY A 387 1.70 112.00 23.63
C GLY A 387 0.88 110.72 23.50
N TRP A 388 1.56 109.59 23.27
CA TRP A 388 0.98 108.24 23.33
C TRP A 388 1.07 107.63 24.75
N ALA A 389 0.23 106.63 25.03
CA ALA A 389 0.24 105.92 26.30
C ALA A 389 1.54 105.16 26.57
N ALA A 390 2.18 104.68 25.50
CA ALA A 390 3.51 104.10 25.50
C ALA A 390 4.29 104.57 24.26
N MET A 391 5.61 104.65 24.37
CA MET A 391 6.47 105.06 23.25
C MET A 391 6.59 103.95 22.22
N PHE A 392 6.38 104.28 20.96
CA PHE A 392 6.70 103.39 19.85
C PHE A 392 8.22 103.38 19.58
N VAL A 393 8.72 102.35 18.89
CA VAL A 393 10.13 102.32 18.44
C VAL A 393 10.37 103.32 17.30
N SER A 394 9.37 103.51 16.45
CA SER A 394 9.36 104.44 15.31
C SER A 394 8.01 105.18 15.27
N ALA A 395 7.85 106.16 14.37
CA ALA A 395 6.54 106.78 14.17
C ALA A 395 5.49 105.69 13.85
N PRO A 396 4.39 105.60 14.62
CA PRO A 396 3.36 104.60 14.38
C PRO A 396 2.49 104.95 13.18
N THR A 397 1.87 103.94 12.58
CA THR A 397 0.85 104.11 11.56
C THR A 397 -0.50 104.36 12.23
N ILE A 398 -1.18 105.46 11.88
CA ILE A 398 -2.56 105.67 12.33
C ILE A 398 -3.47 104.73 11.54
N THR A 399 -4.09 103.77 12.22
CA THR A 399 -4.98 102.77 11.59
C THR A 399 -6.45 103.05 11.82
N GLY A 400 -6.79 103.92 12.77
CA GLY A 400 -8.16 104.37 13.01
C GLY A 400 -8.23 105.81 13.47
N LEU A 401 -9.19 106.55 12.93
CA LEU A 401 -9.51 107.91 13.33
C LEU A 401 -11.03 108.06 13.37
N ILE A 402 -11.56 108.43 14.52
CA ILE A 402 -13.00 108.60 14.74
C ILE A 402 -13.19 109.95 15.43
N TYR A 403 -13.70 110.94 14.70
CA TYR A 403 -14.20 112.17 15.29
C TYR A 403 -15.66 112.02 15.71
N THR A 404 -16.00 112.55 16.88
CA THR A 404 -17.37 112.66 17.36
C THR A 404 -17.66 114.13 17.62
N ASN A 405 -18.61 114.69 16.88
CA ASN A 405 -19.00 116.09 17.05
C ASN A 405 -19.97 116.24 18.21
N THR A 406 -19.80 117.28 19.02
CA THR A 406 -20.81 117.68 20.01
C THR A 406 -21.74 118.77 19.49
N ASN A 407 -21.42 119.37 18.34
CA ASN A 407 -22.19 120.43 17.69
C ASN A 407 -22.57 119.97 16.26
N ASP A 408 -23.61 120.51 15.63
CA ASP A 408 -24.04 120.13 14.25
C ASP A 408 -23.07 120.56 13.13
N PHE A 409 -21.78 120.69 13.43
CA PHE A 409 -20.74 121.12 12.51
C PHE A 409 -20.33 119.98 11.56
N ARG A 410 -20.44 120.18 10.25
CA ARG A 410 -20.14 119.14 9.25
C ARG A 410 -18.66 119.13 8.88
N ILE A 411 -17.99 118.01 9.18
CA ILE A 411 -16.60 117.73 8.79
C ILE A 411 -16.59 116.95 7.48
N VAL A 412 -15.68 117.32 6.57
CA VAL A 412 -15.57 116.70 5.24
C VAL A 412 -14.35 115.80 5.14
N LYS A 413 -13.29 116.13 5.88
CA LYS A 413 -12.05 115.36 5.90
C LYS A 413 -11.32 115.51 7.22
N GLU A 414 -10.74 114.41 7.67
CA GLU A 414 -9.89 114.33 8.85
C GLU A 414 -8.55 113.72 8.43
N GLU A 415 -7.46 114.43 8.74
CA GLU A 415 -6.10 113.94 8.53
C GLU A 415 -5.38 113.98 9.87
N ALA A 416 -4.98 112.81 10.38
CA ALA A 416 -4.10 112.71 11.53
C ALA A 416 -2.69 112.35 11.05
N TYR A 417 -1.70 113.07 11.55
CA TYR A 417 -0.30 112.81 11.26
C TYR A 417 0.45 112.59 12.56
N SER A 418 1.17 111.47 12.67
CA SER A 418 2.05 111.15 13.80
C SER A 418 3.50 111.40 13.39
N PRO A 419 4.12 112.52 13.81
CA PRO A 419 5.47 112.90 13.36
C PRO A 419 6.58 112.09 14.03
N SER A 420 6.31 111.41 15.15
CA SER A 420 7.35 110.73 15.94
C SER A 420 6.79 109.60 16.80
N ALA A 421 7.70 108.79 17.33
CA ALA A 421 7.42 107.69 18.26
C ALA A 421 6.70 108.10 19.57
N SER A 422 6.83 109.37 20.00
CA SER A 422 6.34 109.86 21.29
C SER A 422 5.16 110.81 21.19
N ALA A 423 4.86 111.33 20.00
CA ALA A 423 3.78 112.30 19.80
C ALA A 423 2.66 111.68 18.96
N ALA A 424 1.43 111.80 19.42
CA ALA A 424 0.23 111.50 18.63
C ALA A 424 0.03 112.50 17.47
N GLY A 425 0.80 113.59 17.50
CA GLY A 425 0.92 114.55 16.41
C GLY A 425 -0.24 115.52 16.36
N TYR A 426 -0.73 115.81 15.16
CA TYR A 426 -1.74 116.85 14.95
C TYR A 426 -2.89 116.33 14.10
N LEU A 427 -4.08 116.82 14.44
CA LEU A 427 -5.28 116.64 13.63
C LEU A 427 -5.51 117.89 12.80
N ARG A 428 -5.73 117.68 11.50
CA ARG A 428 -6.26 118.70 10.59
C ARG A 428 -7.72 118.39 10.29
N ILE A 429 -8.59 119.35 10.58
CA ILE A 429 -10.02 119.30 10.29
C ILE A 429 -10.32 120.22 9.11
N VAL A 430 -11.05 119.70 8.13
CA VAL A 430 -11.53 120.47 6.97
C VAL A 430 -13.06 120.49 6.97
N ALA A 431 -13.64 121.68 6.80
CA ALA A 431 -15.09 121.89 6.90
C ALA A 431 -15.64 122.77 5.77
N MET A 432 -16.96 122.67 5.52
CA MET A 432 -17.65 123.46 4.50
C MET A 432 -18.04 124.87 4.97
N VAL A 433 -18.04 125.11 6.28
CA VAL A 433 -18.50 126.37 6.88
C VAL A 433 -17.47 126.85 7.92
N ALA A 434 -17.22 128.15 7.97
CA ALA A 434 -16.38 128.74 9.02
C ALA A 434 -17.10 128.68 10.38
N GLY A 435 -16.37 128.38 11.44
CA GLY A 435 -16.94 128.20 12.77
C GLY A 435 -16.02 127.46 13.73
N THR A 436 -16.46 127.27 14.97
CA THR A 436 -15.72 126.49 15.97
C THR A 436 -16.37 125.12 16.14
N ALA A 437 -15.63 124.07 15.79
CA ALA A 437 -16.02 122.70 16.01
C ALA A 437 -15.51 122.24 17.39
N ASN A 438 -16.41 121.72 18.22
CA ASN A 438 -16.08 121.05 19.47
C ASN A 438 -16.41 119.56 19.34
N GLY A 439 -15.54 118.71 19.85
CA GLY A 439 -15.75 117.28 19.81
C GLY A 439 -14.65 116.50 20.49
N THR A 440 -14.69 115.19 20.34
CA THR A 440 -13.63 114.29 20.76
C THR A 440 -13.13 113.49 19.57
N VAL A 441 -11.83 113.25 19.52
CA VAL A 441 -11.21 112.39 18.51
C VAL A 441 -10.59 111.19 19.17
N THR A 442 -11.04 110.01 18.76
CA THR A 442 -10.43 108.74 19.11
C THR A 442 -9.50 108.32 17.99
N ILE A 443 -8.21 108.18 18.29
CA ILE A 443 -7.20 107.69 17.37
C ILE A 443 -6.79 106.29 17.80
N THR A 444 -6.61 105.40 16.83
CA THR A 444 -5.92 104.13 17.00
C THR A 444 -4.66 104.15 16.14
N ALA A 445 -3.53 103.82 16.74
CA ALA A 445 -2.23 103.77 16.09
C ALA A 445 -1.56 102.42 16.35
N GLU A 446 -0.91 101.89 15.32
CA GLU A 446 -0.21 100.61 15.36
C GLU A 446 1.26 100.81 15.06
N GLY A 447 2.10 100.07 15.78
CA GLY A 447 3.54 100.10 15.60
C GLY A 447 4.21 99.04 16.44
N ARG A 448 5.50 99.23 16.73
CA ARG A 448 6.26 98.35 17.62
C ARG A 448 6.55 99.03 18.95
N TRP A 449 6.48 98.30 20.05
CA TRP A 449 6.95 98.77 21.35
C TRP A 449 8.43 98.42 21.56
N LYS A 450 9.10 99.20 22.40
CA LYS A 450 10.52 99.05 22.74
C LYS A 450 10.77 97.89 23.68
#